data_AF-A0A4Y5SIU0-F1
#
_entry.id   AF-A0A4Y5SIU0-F1
#
_cell.length_a   1.000
_cell.length_b   1.000
_cell.length_c   1.000
_cell.angle_alpha   90.00
_cell.angle_beta   90.00
_cell.angle_gamma   90.00
#
_symmetry.space_group_name_H-M   'P 1'
#
loop_
_entity.id
_entity.type
_entity.pdbx_description
1 polymer ?
#
loop_
_entity_poly.entity_id
_entity_poly.type
_entity_poly.pdbx_seq_one_letter_code
_entity_poly.pdbx_strand_id
1 'polypeptide(L)'
;MSLVDAIAVVVMVLFTLQFLALAVRGGSKKELFLTLALFSITLGVWLIYNASFTWGWDFYTYVPLAFAVATFLLSVFGLYRLREEEGPGEFQKEI
;
A
#
# COMPACT_ATOMS: atom_id res chain seq x y z
N MET A 1 8.21 -10.50 -19.70
CA MET A 1 7.81 -10.26 -18.30
C MET A 1 8.80 -11.01 -17.43
N SER A 2 9.54 -10.31 -16.55
CA SER A 2 10.55 -10.95 -15.72
C SER A 2 9.89 -11.75 -14.58
N LEU A 3 10.62 -12.69 -13.96
CA LEU A 3 10.14 -13.41 -12.76
C LEU A 3 9.78 -12.43 -11.63
N VAL A 4 10.55 -11.34 -11.51
CA VAL A 4 10.31 -10.27 -10.52
C VAL A 4 8.98 -9.57 -10.78
N ASP A 5 8.66 -9.28 -12.05
CA ASP A 5 7.36 -8.67 -12.40
C ASP A 5 6.20 -9.62 -12.10
N ALA A 6 6.36 -10.92 -12.37
CA ALA A 6 5.34 -11.91 -12.05
C ALA A 6 5.07 -11.98 -10.54
N ILE A 7 6.13 -12.01 -9.72
CA ILE A 7 6.00 -12.00 -8.25
C ILE A 7 5.35 -10.70 -7.78
N ALA A 8 5.77 -9.55 -8.29
CA ALA A 8 5.21 -8.26 -7.90
C ALA A 8 3.72 -8.17 -8.23
N VAL A 9 3.29 -8.63 -9.41
CA VAL A 9 1.88 -8.68 -9.81
C VAL A 9 1.08 -9.58 -8.86
N VAL A 10 1.59 -10.78 -8.56
CA VAL A 10 0.91 -11.69 -7.61
C VAL A 10 0.77 -11.04 -6.23
N VAL A 11 1.83 -10.43 -5.72
CA VAL A 11 1.82 -9.74 -4.41
C VAL A 11 0.81 -8.59 -4.42
N MET A 12 0.79 -7.75 -5.47
CA MET A 12 -0.17 -6.65 -5.60
C MET A 12 -1.62 -7.15 -5.66
N VAL A 13 -1.88 -8.26 -6.36
CA VAL A 13 -3.21 -8.88 -6.41
C VAL A 13 -3.61 -9.39 -5.03
N LEU A 14 -2.72 -10.07 -4.31
CA LEU A 14 -3.00 -10.54 -2.95
C LEU A 14 -3.29 -9.39 -1.99
N PHE A 15 -2.53 -8.30 -2.06
CA PHE A 15 -2.80 -7.09 -1.28
C PHE A 15 -4.16 -6.49 -1.62
N THR A 16 -4.51 -6.43 -2.91
CA THR A 16 -5.80 -5.89 -3.36
C THR A 16 -6.95 -6.74 -2.83
N LEU A 17 -6.84 -8.07 -2.91
CA LEU A 17 -7.83 -9.00 -2.37
C LEU A 17 -7.96 -8.86 -0.84
N GLN A 18 -6.83 -8.76 -0.13
CA GLN A 18 -6.83 -8.57 1.32
C GLN A 18 -7.47 -7.23 1.72
N PHE A 19 -7.13 -6.15 1.01
CA PHE A 19 -7.70 -4.83 1.25
C PHE A 19 -9.22 -4.83 1.03
N LEU A 20 -9.69 -5.41 -0.07
CA LEU A 20 -11.13 -5.56 -0.34
C LEU A 20 -11.81 -6.43 0.70
N ALA A 21 -11.19 -7.54 1.11
CA ALA A 21 -11.74 -8.41 2.13
C ALA A 21 -11.89 -7.68 3.48
N LEU A 22 -10.89 -6.90 3.90
CA LEU A 22 -10.93 -6.08 5.11
C LEU A 22 -11.99 -4.98 5.02
N ALA A 23 -12.08 -4.32 3.86
CA ALA A 23 -13.05 -3.25 3.61
C ALA A 23 -14.50 -3.76 3.64
N VAL A 24 -14.77 -4.94 3.07
CA VAL A 24 -16.11 -5.54 3.03
C VAL A 24 -16.52 -6.14 4.37
N ARG A 25 -15.60 -6.83 5.06
CA ARG A 25 -15.90 -7.49 6.34
C ARG A 25 -15.99 -6.52 7.52
N GLY A 26 -15.63 -5.25 7.33
CA GLY A 26 -15.53 -4.28 8.42
C GLY A 26 -14.47 -4.68 9.44
N GLY A 27 -13.33 -5.19 8.98
CA GLY A 27 -12.21 -5.59 9.83
C GLY A 27 -11.56 -4.41 10.56
N SER A 28 -10.49 -4.65 11.33
CA SER A 28 -9.79 -3.58 12.04
C SER A 28 -9.34 -2.50 11.05
N LYS A 29 -9.74 -1.25 11.33
CA LYS A 29 -9.34 -0.08 10.51
C LYS A 29 -7.82 0.04 10.44
N LYS A 30 -7.14 -0.37 11.52
CA LYS A 30 -5.69 -0.42 11.59
C LYS A 30 -5.10 -1.37 10.56
N GLU A 31 -5.61 -2.59 10.47
CA GLU A 31 -5.18 -3.57 9.47
C GLU A 31 -5.44 -3.08 8.05
N LEU A 32 -6.58 -2.41 7.84
CA LEU A 32 -6.93 -1.83 6.53
C LEU A 32 -5.94 -0.77 6.10
N PHE A 33 -5.61 0.19 6.98
CA PHE A 33 -4.62 1.20 6.66
C PHE A 33 -3.22 0.60 6.53
N LEU A 34 -2.82 -0.35 7.38
CA LEU A 34 -1.53 -1.02 7.27
C LEU A 34 -1.39 -1.76 5.93
N THR A 35 -2.43 -2.48 5.51
CA THR A 35 -2.50 -3.17 4.22
C THR A 35 -2.33 -2.19 3.07
N LEU A 36 -2.99 -1.03 3.14
CA LEU A 36 -2.87 0.03 2.14
C LEU A 36 -1.46 0.64 2.09
N ALA A 37 -0.81 0.85 3.25
CA ALA A 37 0.57 1.33 3.30
C ALA A 37 1.54 0.33 2.66
N LEU A 38 1.42 -0.96 3.02
CA LEU A 38 2.28 -2.02 2.48
C LEU A 38 2.09 -2.16 0.97
N PHE A 39 0.84 -2.17 0.50
CA PHE A 39 0.52 -2.16 -0.94
C PHE A 39 1.21 -0.99 -1.65
N SER A 40 1.06 0.22 -1.10
CA SER A 40 1.65 1.41 -1.69
C SER A 40 3.18 1.36 -1.75
N ILE A 41 3.83 0.86 -0.70
CA ILE A 41 5.30 0.71 -0.69
C ILE A 41 5.72 -0.29 -1.75
N THR A 42 5.05 -1.44 -1.83
CA THR A 42 5.34 -2.47 -2.84
C THR A 42 5.18 -1.91 -4.26
N LEU A 43 4.08 -1.20 -4.53
CA LEU A 43 3.84 -0.54 -5.82
C LEU A 43 4.94 0.47 -6.14
N GLY A 44 5.29 1.34 -5.18
CA GLY A 44 6.35 2.33 -5.33
C GLY A 44 7.71 1.70 -5.65
N VAL A 45 8.12 0.69 -4.90
CA VAL A 45 9.40 -0.03 -5.14
C VAL A 45 9.42 -0.68 -6.52
N TRP A 46 8.35 -1.36 -6.90
CA TRP A 46 8.25 -2.02 -8.21
C TRP A 46 8.29 -1.03 -9.37
N LEU A 47 7.61 0.12 -9.25
CA LEU A 47 7.62 1.19 -10.25
C LEU A 47 9.01 1.82 -10.38
N ILE A 48 9.68 2.15 -9.27
CA ILE A 48 11.02 2.73 -9.30
C ILE A 48 12.02 1.77 -9.93
N TYR A 49 11.93 0.48 -9.60
CA TYR A 49 12.76 -0.55 -10.21
C TYR A 49 12.55 -0.61 -11.73
N ASN A 50 11.30 -0.72 -12.18
CA ASN A 50 11.02 -0.82 -13.61
C ASN A 50 11.37 0.46 -14.38
N ALA A 51 11.14 1.63 -13.79
CA ALA A 51 11.55 2.90 -14.38
C ALA A 51 13.08 3.00 -14.53
N SER A 52 13.83 2.48 -13.56
CA SER A 52 15.30 2.58 -13.55
C SER A 52 15.98 1.55 -14.46
N PHE A 53 15.38 0.38 -14.67
CA PHE A 53 16.05 -0.75 -15.32
C PHE A 53 15.38 -1.26 -16.60
N THR A 54 14.12 -0.92 -16.86
CA THR A 54 13.36 -1.51 -17.99
C THR A 54 12.69 -0.49 -18.89
N TRP A 55 11.95 0.50 -18.36
CA TRP A 55 11.07 1.36 -19.17
C TRP A 55 11.48 2.84 -19.21
N GLY A 56 12.37 3.28 -18.33
CA GLY A 56 12.74 4.69 -18.21
C GLY A 56 11.73 5.50 -17.39
N TRP A 57 12.07 6.76 -17.13
CA TRP A 57 11.21 7.69 -16.40
C TRP A 57 10.32 8.47 -17.37
N ASP A 58 9.05 8.11 -17.42
CA ASP A 58 8.06 8.75 -18.29
C ASP A 58 6.74 9.06 -17.55
N PHE A 59 5.80 9.68 -18.25
CA PHE A 59 4.48 10.02 -17.71
C PHE A 59 3.73 8.79 -17.17
N TYR A 60 3.87 7.64 -17.84
CA TYR A 60 3.24 6.38 -17.43
C TYR A 60 3.84 5.79 -16.15
N THR A 61 5.03 6.24 -15.76
CA THR A 61 5.66 5.94 -14.47
C THR A 61 5.25 6.93 -13.39
N TYR A 62 5.23 8.23 -13.72
CA TYR A 62 4.94 9.27 -12.73
C TYR A 62 3.51 9.21 -12.19
N VAL A 63 2.52 8.89 -13.04
CA VAL A 63 1.12 8.81 -12.60
C VAL A 63 0.89 7.70 -11.57
N PRO A 64 1.28 6.44 -11.81
CA PRO A 64 1.20 5.39 -10.79
C PRO A 64 2.04 5.68 -9.55
N LEU A 65 3.20 6.34 -9.69
CA LEU A 65 4.04 6.69 -8.55
C LEU A 65 3.39 7.76 -7.68
N ALA A 66 2.76 8.78 -8.28
CA ALA A 66 1.99 9.77 -7.55
C ALA A 66 0.79 9.13 -6.83
N PHE A 67 0.13 8.16 -7.46
CA PHE A 67 -0.92 7.36 -6.83
C PHE A 67 -0.40 6.55 -5.63
N ALA A 68 0.76 5.90 -5.76
CA ALA A 68 1.42 5.24 -4.63
C ALA A 68 1.65 6.26 -3.50
N VAL A 69 2.32 7.38 -3.76
CA VAL A 69 2.57 8.40 -2.73
C VAL A 69 1.27 8.87 -2.06
N ALA A 70 0.22 9.15 -2.83
CA ALA A 70 -1.06 9.58 -2.28
C ALA A 70 -1.70 8.52 -1.37
N THR A 71 -1.73 7.26 -1.81
CA THR A 71 -2.29 6.15 -1.01
C THR A 71 -1.47 5.87 0.25
N PHE A 72 -0.15 6.00 0.18
CA PHE A 72 0.71 5.93 1.37
C PHE A 72 0.37 7.04 2.38
N LEU A 73 0.27 8.29 1.92
CA LEU A 73 -0.07 9.42 2.78
C LEU A 73 -1.44 9.26 3.42
N LEU A 74 -2.44 8.79 2.66
CA LEU A 74 -3.78 8.49 3.19
C LEU A 74 -3.74 7.39 4.26
N SER A 75 -2.94 6.34 4.05
CA SER A 75 -2.75 5.28 5.03
C SER A 75 -2.11 5.82 6.32
N VAL A 76 -0.99 6.55 6.20
CA VAL A 76 -0.28 7.11 7.36
C VAL A 76 -1.17 8.08 8.14
N PHE A 77 -1.89 8.96 7.42
CA PHE A 77 -2.85 9.87 8.04
C PHE A 77 -3.98 9.11 8.74
N GLY A 78 -4.51 8.07 8.10
CA GLY A 78 -5.53 7.18 8.67
C GLY A 78 -5.04 6.52 9.97
N LEU A 79 -3.82 5.98 9.98
CA LEU A 79 -3.19 5.39 11.17
C LEU A 79 -2.95 6.42 12.27
N TYR A 80 -2.48 7.62 11.92
CA TYR A 80 -2.24 8.69 12.88
C TYR A 80 -3.53 9.11 13.57
N ARG A 81 -4.59 9.34 12.79
CA ARG A 81 -5.92 9.68 13.32
C ARG A 81 -6.50 8.55 14.18
N LEU A 82 -6.34 7.29 13.75
CA LEU A 82 -6.80 6.14 14.53
C LEU A 82 -6.12 6.08 15.90
N ARG A 83 -4.81 6.36 15.94
CA ARG A 83 -4.02 6.44 17.17
C ARG A 83 -4.48 7.58 18.09
N GLU A 84 -4.93 8.71 17.54
CA GLU A 84 -5.52 9.80 18.33
C GLU A 84 -6.88 9.42 18.91
N GLU A 85 -7.70 8.68 18.16
CA GLU A 85 -9.05 8.25 18.57
C GLU A 85 -9.02 7.15 19.64
N GLU A 86 -8.16 6.13 19.50
CA GLU A 86 -8.06 4.96 20.40
C GLU A 86 -7.09 5.19 21.58
N GLY A 87 -6.26 6.23 21.50
CA GLY A 87 -5.16 6.44 22.44
C GLY A 87 -4.01 5.42 22.24
N PRO A 88 -2.78 5.78 22.65
CA PRO A 88 -1.58 5.01 22.30
C PRO A 88 -1.54 3.59 22.88
N GLY A 89 -2.26 3.33 23.97
CA GLY A 89 -2.25 2.05 24.67
C GLY A 89 -3.20 0.99 24.12
N GLU A 90 -4.37 1.37 23.59
CA GLU A 90 -5.29 0.43 22.91
C GLU A 90 -4.86 0.20 21.48
N PHE A 91 -4.41 1.25 20.79
CA PHE A 91 -3.84 1.14 19.46
C PHE A 91 -2.71 0.11 19.41
N GLN A 92 -1.85 -0.02 20.43
CA GLN A 92 -0.74 -0.98 20.44
C GLN A 92 -1.17 -2.44 20.68
N LYS A 93 -2.35 -2.70 21.26
CA LYS A 93 -2.82 -4.06 21.60
C LYS A 93 -3.47 -4.80 20.43
N GLU A 94 -3.87 -4.08 19.38
CA GLU A 94 -4.47 -4.65 18.16
C GLU A 94 -3.44 -5.13 17.11
N ILE A 95 -2.14 -5.23 17.44
CA ILE A 95 -1.11 -5.89 16.61
C ILE A 95 -0.68 -7.19 17.29
#